data_AF-F0GH28-F1
#
_entry.id   AF-F0GH28-F1
#
_cell.length_a   1.000
_cell.length_b   1.000
_cell.length_c   1.000
_cell.angle_alpha   90.00
_cell.angle_beta   90.00
_cell.angle_gamma   90.00
#
_symmetry.space_group_name_H-M   'P 1'
#
loop_
_entity.id
_entity.type
_entity.pdbx_description
1 polymer ?
#
loop_
_entity_poly.entity_id
_entity_poly.type
_entity_poly.pdbx_seq_one_letter_code
_entity_poly.pdbx_strand_id
1 'polypeptide(L)'
;MTAKGSGRDRSIAAHDNPDAARHSISTGDSTMTVFTHVTLGTNHLDRARSFYDKVLGEIGLSRMADLGDNGSIWGDGAPSFFVLKPVNG
;
A
#
# COMPACT_ATOMS: atom_id res chain seq x y z
N MET A 1 61.26 -2.33 -40.29
CA MET A 1 60.52 -1.07 -40.51
C MET A 1 59.76 -0.71 -39.25
N THR A 2 59.82 0.57 -38.93
CA THR A 2 59.41 1.33 -37.74
C THR A 2 57.95 1.14 -37.29
N ALA A 3 57.75 1.37 -35.99
CA ALA A 3 56.53 1.25 -35.18
C ALA A 3 55.30 2.06 -35.61
N LYS A 4 54.12 1.62 -35.16
CA LYS A 4 53.09 2.48 -34.55
C LYS A 4 52.08 1.65 -33.74
N GLY A 5 52.03 1.91 -32.43
CA GLY A 5 50.92 1.49 -31.58
C GLY A 5 49.73 2.44 -31.70
N SER A 6 48.54 2.02 -31.27
CA SER A 6 47.56 2.89 -30.63
C SER A 6 46.40 2.05 -30.10
N GLY A 7 46.19 2.07 -28.78
CA GLY A 7 44.95 1.55 -28.19
C GLY A 7 43.76 2.43 -28.52
N ARG A 8 42.57 1.83 -28.49
CA ARG A 8 41.41 2.34 -27.73
C ARG A 8 40.26 1.34 -27.79
N ASP A 9 39.99 0.79 -26.62
CA ASP A 9 38.67 0.49 -26.09
C ASP A 9 37.57 1.34 -26.73
N ARG A 10 36.57 0.67 -27.31
CA ARG A 10 35.19 1.13 -27.41
C ARG A 10 34.28 -0.08 -27.35
N SER A 11 33.96 -0.48 -26.13
CA SER A 11 32.59 -0.63 -25.68
C SER A 11 31.59 0.06 -26.64
N ILE A 12 31.05 -0.70 -27.60
CA ILE A 12 29.85 -0.29 -28.32
C ILE A 12 28.72 -0.56 -27.34
N ALA A 13 28.35 0.52 -26.64
CA ALA A 13 27.15 0.60 -25.84
C ALA A 13 25.99 0.02 -26.66
N ALA A 14 25.42 -1.07 -26.13
CA ALA A 14 24.11 -1.52 -26.53
C ALA A 14 23.18 -0.31 -26.42
N HIS A 15 22.47 -0.04 -27.51
CA HIS A 15 21.43 0.96 -27.61
C HIS A 15 20.63 1.09 -26.32
N ASP A 16 20.61 2.30 -25.75
CA ASP A 16 19.69 2.70 -24.69
C ASP A 16 18.26 2.42 -25.15
N ASN A 17 17.72 1.30 -24.68
CA ASN A 17 16.29 1.03 -24.70
C ASN A 17 15.70 1.65 -23.43
N PRO A 18 15.00 2.79 -23.49
CA PRO A 18 14.43 3.43 -22.30
C PRO A 18 13.35 2.56 -21.63
N ASP A 19 12.89 1.49 -22.28
CA ASP A 19 11.89 0.56 -21.75
C ASP A 19 12.48 -0.64 -20.99
N ALA A 20 13.81 -0.78 -20.93
CA ALA A 20 14.49 -1.85 -20.18
C ALA A 20 14.54 -1.59 -18.65
N ALA A 21 14.16 -0.40 -18.20
CA ALA A 21 14.05 -0.04 -16.78
C ALA A 21 12.65 -0.32 -16.18
N ARG A 22 11.83 -1.16 -16.82
CA ARG A 22 10.67 -1.74 -16.15
C ARG A 22 11.19 -2.72 -15.11
N HIS A 23 11.28 -2.25 -13.87
CA HIS A 23 11.58 -3.03 -12.69
C HIS A 23 10.86 -4.37 -12.79
N SER A 24 11.62 -5.43 -13.03
CA SER A 24 11.14 -6.80 -12.90
C SER A 24 10.70 -6.93 -11.44
N ILE A 25 9.40 -6.87 -11.19
CA ILE A 25 8.87 -7.15 -9.85
C ILE A 25 9.09 -8.65 -9.67
N SER A 26 10.21 -8.98 -9.04
CA SER A 26 10.41 -10.28 -8.42
C SER A 26 9.23 -10.50 -7.49
N THR A 27 8.43 -11.54 -7.73
CA THR A 27 7.39 -12.01 -6.82
C THR A 27 8.04 -12.30 -5.47
N GLY A 28 8.05 -11.29 -4.59
CA GLY A 28 8.93 -11.21 -3.43
C GLY A 28 9.01 -9.82 -2.81
N ASP A 29 8.65 -8.76 -3.54
CA ASP A 29 8.36 -7.47 -2.90
C ASP A 29 6.99 -7.56 -2.21
N SER A 30 7.03 -7.92 -0.93
CA SER A 30 5.92 -7.69 -0.02
C SER A 30 5.84 -6.17 0.12
N THR A 31 5.14 -5.50 -0.80
CA THR A 31 5.02 -4.03 -0.82
C THR A 31 4.55 -3.57 0.55
N MET A 32 5.49 -3.15 1.40
CA MET A 32 5.18 -2.76 2.77
C MET A 32 4.39 -1.46 2.68
N THR A 33 3.14 -1.51 3.10
CA THR A 33 2.30 -0.32 3.14
C THR A 33 2.86 0.65 4.17
N VAL A 34 2.92 1.94 3.83
CA VAL A 34 3.36 2.99 4.78
C VAL A 34 2.40 3.14 5.97
N PHE A 35 1.15 2.72 5.80
CA PHE A 35 0.13 2.70 6.85
C PHE A 35 -0.15 1.27 7.31
N THR A 36 -0.17 1.07 8.62
CA THR A 36 -0.59 -0.21 9.25
C THR A 36 -2.07 -0.24 9.57
N HIS A 37 -2.67 0.92 9.87
CA HIS A 37 -4.10 1.09 10.11
C HIS A 37 -4.50 2.56 9.96
N VAL A 38 -5.81 2.80 9.84
CA VAL A 38 -6.42 4.14 9.85
C VAL A 38 -7.51 4.20 10.91
N THR A 39 -7.60 5.33 11.62
CA THR A 39 -8.63 5.57 12.65
C THR A 39 -9.38 6.86 12.35
N LEU A 40 -10.72 6.78 12.33
CA LEU A 40 -11.60 7.92 12.11
C LEU A 40 -12.54 8.11 13.31
N GLY A 41 -12.79 9.38 13.66
CA GLY A 41 -13.79 9.74 14.67
C GLY A 41 -15.18 9.89 14.06
N THR A 42 -16.24 9.53 14.79
CA THR A 42 -17.63 9.80 14.42
C THR A 42 -18.52 10.12 15.62
N ASN A 43 -19.42 11.08 15.45
CA ASN A 43 -20.46 11.39 16.44
C ASN A 43 -21.69 10.47 16.31
N HIS A 44 -21.79 9.71 15.21
CA HIS A 44 -22.93 8.83 14.92
C HIS A 44 -22.44 7.43 14.57
N LEU A 45 -22.11 6.65 15.61
CA LEU A 45 -21.46 5.35 15.44
C LEU A 45 -22.33 4.36 14.65
N ASP A 46 -23.62 4.26 14.93
CA ASP A 46 -24.49 3.30 14.22
C ASP A 46 -24.67 3.63 12.74
N ARG A 47 -24.70 4.92 12.40
CA ARG A 47 -24.71 5.35 10.99
C ARG A 47 -23.38 5.01 10.31
N ALA A 48 -22.25 5.26 10.99
CA ALA A 48 -20.94 4.96 10.46
C ALA A 48 -20.76 3.46 10.23
N ARG A 49 -21.21 2.64 11.18
CA ARG A 49 -21.30 1.18 11.10
C ARG A 49 -22.00 0.71 9.83
N SER A 50 -23.26 1.11 9.63
CA SER A 50 -24.02 0.72 8.44
C SER A 50 -23.41 1.22 7.13
N PHE A 51 -22.74 2.37 7.16
CA PHE A 51 -22.05 2.92 6.00
C PHE A 51 -20.79 2.13 5.65
N TYR A 52 -19.90 1.93 6.62
CA TYR A 52 -18.62 1.26 6.41
C TYR A 52 -18.77 -0.25 6.17
N ASP A 53 -19.79 -0.92 6.72
CA ASP A 53 -20.08 -2.30 6.34
C ASP A 53 -20.31 -2.45 4.84
N LYS A 54 -21.02 -1.48 4.23
CA LYS A 54 -21.29 -1.49 2.78
C LYS A 54 -20.03 -1.15 2.01
N VAL A 55 -19.43 0.00 2.30
CA VAL A 55 -18.29 0.53 1.52
C VAL A 55 -17.06 -0.37 1.63
N LEU A 56 -16.71 -0.80 2.84
CA LEU A 56 -15.54 -1.64 3.08
C LEU A 56 -15.79 -3.07 2.61
N GLY A 57 -17.04 -3.54 2.63
CA GLY A 57 -17.44 -4.82 2.06
C GLY A 57 -17.15 -4.92 0.55
N GLU A 58 -17.35 -3.84 -0.22
CA GLU A 58 -17.03 -3.81 -1.66
C GLU A 58 -15.54 -4.01 -1.97
N ILE A 59 -14.65 -3.77 -0.99
CA ILE A 59 -13.19 -3.95 -1.11
C ILE A 59 -12.66 -5.13 -0.29
N GLY A 60 -13.54 -6.01 0.17
CA GLY A 60 -13.16 -7.26 0.86
C GLY A 60 -12.83 -7.11 2.34
N LEU A 61 -13.03 -5.93 2.95
CA LEU A 61 -12.87 -5.77 4.39
C LEU A 61 -14.20 -6.03 5.10
N SER A 62 -14.15 -6.79 6.19
CA SER A 62 -15.32 -7.14 6.99
C SER A 62 -15.18 -6.59 8.40
N ARG A 63 -16.31 -6.40 9.08
CA ARG A 63 -16.27 -5.99 10.48
C ARG A 63 -15.79 -7.14 11.34
N MET A 64 -14.68 -6.92 12.05
CA MET A 64 -14.03 -7.92 12.89
C MET A 64 -14.46 -7.81 14.35
N ALA A 65 -14.72 -6.60 14.84
CA ALA A 65 -15.09 -6.38 16.23
C ALA A 65 -15.93 -5.11 16.42
N ASP A 66 -16.82 -5.16 17.41
CA ASP A 66 -17.49 -4.01 17.99
C ASP A 66 -16.95 -3.73 19.39
N LEU A 67 -16.62 -2.47 19.67
CA LEU A 67 -16.12 -2.00 20.96
C LEU A 67 -17.26 -1.40 21.79
N GLY A 68 -18.44 -2.04 21.75
CA GLY A 68 -19.66 -1.49 22.33
C GLY A 68 -19.99 -0.11 21.75
N ASP A 69 -20.29 0.86 22.59
CA ASP A 69 -20.63 2.21 22.16
C ASP A 69 -19.42 3.07 21.78
N ASN A 70 -18.20 2.55 21.90
CA ASN A 70 -16.96 3.30 21.70
C ASN A 70 -16.41 3.20 20.28
N GLY A 71 -16.81 2.18 19.52
CA GLY A 71 -16.33 2.03 18.14
C GLY A 71 -16.52 0.67 17.50
N SER A 72 -15.93 0.50 16.33
CA SER A 72 -15.89 -0.74 15.55
C SER A 72 -14.61 -0.83 14.72
N ILE A 73 -14.23 -2.06 14.37
CA ILE A 73 -12.98 -2.40 13.69
C ILE A 73 -13.29 -3.26 12.46
N TRP A 74 -12.68 -2.92 11.33
CA TRP A 74 -12.73 -3.69 10.08
C TRP A 74 -11.33 -4.13 9.65
N GLY A 75 -11.31 -5.19 8.85
CA GLY A 75 -10.09 -5.76 8.29
C GLY A 75 -10.34 -7.00 7.44
N ASP A 76 -9.25 -7.54 6.89
CA ASP A 76 -9.21 -8.83 6.20
C ASP A 76 -8.19 -9.71 6.93
N GLY A 77 -8.68 -10.62 7.77
CA GLY A 77 -7.86 -11.46 8.66
C GLY A 77 -7.12 -10.72 9.79
N ALA A 78 -6.87 -9.41 9.65
CA ALA A 78 -6.21 -8.56 10.63
C ALA A 78 -6.83 -7.14 10.67
N PRO A 79 -6.91 -6.49 11.84
CA PRO A 79 -7.42 -5.13 11.98
C PRO A 79 -6.64 -4.09 11.16
N SER A 80 -7.34 -3.24 10.41
CA SER A 80 -6.72 -2.18 9.61
C SER A 80 -7.52 -0.88 9.53
N PHE A 81 -8.81 -0.89 9.89
CA PHE A 81 -9.66 0.30 9.84
C PHE A 81 -10.53 0.43 11.09
N PHE A 82 -10.43 1.56 11.78
CA PHE A 82 -11.08 1.81 13.06
C PHE A 82 -12.01 3.01 12.95
N VAL A 83 -13.21 2.89 13.51
CA VAL A 83 -14.14 4.01 13.66
C VAL A 83 -14.53 4.11 15.12
N LEU A 84 -14.18 5.22 15.76
CA LEU A 84 -14.32 5.43 17.20
C LEU A 84 -15.19 6.65 17.51
N LYS A 85 -15.82 6.67 18.68
CA LYS A 85 -16.36 7.92 19.23
C LYS A 85 -15.21 8.83 19.67
N PRO A 86 -15.24 10.13 19.33
CA PRO A 86 -14.34 11.12 19.92
C PRO A 86 -14.52 11.19 21.44
N VAL A 87 -13.44 11.39 22.18
CA VAL A 87 -13.49 11.55 23.65
C VAL A 87 -14.06 12.93 24.05
N ASN A 88 -13.90 13.94 23.19
CA ASN A 88 -14.25 15.34 23.46
C ASN A 88 -14.87 16.04 22.23
N GLY A 89 -15.59 15.31 21.39
CA GLY A 89 -16.18 15.81 20.13
C GLY A 89 -17.64 16.26 20.24
#